data_AF-A0ABD3ZQT0-F1
#
_entry.id   AF-A0ABD3ZQT0-F1
#
_cell.length_a   1.000
_cell.length_b   1.000
_cell.length_c   1.000
_cell.angle_alpha   90.00
_cell.angle_beta   90.00
_cell.angle_gamma   90.00
#
_symmetry.space_group_name_H-M   'P 1'
#
loop_
_entity.id
_entity.type
_entity.pdbx_description
1 polymer ?
#
loop_
_entity_poly.entity_id
_entity_poly.type
_entity_poly.pdbx_seq_one_letter_code
_entity_poly.pdbx_strand_id
1 'polypeptide(L)'
;MIINLNTLKNLSSLVLTYQDVLKEVEELFFKKGKEIGTSDNLLNYVWNVQFKRQFGYSFSLLHTLAYSIIALQELNLNYRYNPLYWNTACLTVNSGGIDTEDTKDNKKTAATNYGKVASAIGNIRQRGIKIDLPDINKANFGFRTDINNNSILFGLKGMNGIGDDVIHHIVLNRPYSDFNDFIERMFKSGIIKKGQVIQLIKGGCFDSFGNRQEIMKAFISLISEPKSKLTLSNLKMLIENNIVPSEFAQEVRFFRFKDYISKKVYKTLKSPKDKLFLLDDVSASFYNQYFSEDSVVDMLNGQLVISEKAFKKEYDNKMSNIKSWITTEEPLKKLNDCLLIKEWEKYADGSLGKWEMDSLSYYYNDHELSGVNFAKYDIADFYKLPAEPVKGKPYQWRGKTLYEYETTRIIGTVLDRDKNKHTITLLTPTGVVTVKQWSGSFSHYNKQISRSIGGGKKEVVEKSWYTRGTLLMFTGFRRGNNFIPKVYKDSIYNHTVCRIDNVDNEGNMSLTTKRAEI
;
A
#
# COMPACT_ATOMS: atom_id res chain seq x y z
N MET A 1 41.67 -48.39 12.35
CA MET A 1 41.20 -48.15 13.72
C MET A 1 39.74 -47.70 13.66
N ILE A 2 38.78 -48.57 13.97
CA ILE A 2 37.36 -48.19 14.02
C ILE A 2 37.05 -47.87 15.47
N ILE A 3 37.05 -46.59 15.84
CA ILE A 3 36.47 -46.16 17.10
C ILE A 3 34.96 -46.42 16.97
N ASN A 4 34.40 -47.26 17.84
CA ASN A 4 32.98 -47.60 17.79
C ASN A 4 32.13 -46.32 17.95
N LEU A 5 31.23 -46.08 17.00
CA LEU A 5 30.34 -44.91 16.98
C LEU A 5 29.47 -44.78 18.24
N ASN A 6 29.15 -45.88 18.91
CA ASN A 6 28.41 -45.86 20.18
C ASN A 6 29.25 -45.31 21.33
N THR A 7 30.58 -45.51 21.30
CA THR A 7 31.50 -44.98 22.30
C THR A 7 31.63 -43.46 22.19
N LEU A 8 31.62 -42.93 20.96
CA LEU A 8 31.63 -41.47 20.70
C LEU A 8 30.28 -40.81 21.05
N LYS A 9 29.15 -41.50 20.84
CA LYS A 9 27.82 -40.99 21.23
C LYS A 9 27.63 -40.92 22.75
N ASN A 10 28.12 -41.90 23.50
CA ASN A 10 28.02 -41.92 24.97
C ASN A 10 28.85 -40.81 25.65
N LEU A 11 29.89 -40.28 25.00
CA LEU A 11 30.64 -39.13 25.50
C LEU A 11 29.84 -37.81 25.41
N SER A 12 28.83 -37.75 24.53
CA SER A 12 27.96 -36.57 24.38
C SER A 12 26.76 -36.54 25.34
N SER A 13 26.51 -37.63 26.08
CA SER A 13 25.39 -37.74 27.04
C SER A 13 25.74 -37.30 28.46
N LEU A 14 26.98 -36.90 28.71
CA LEU A 14 27.44 -36.31 29.97
C LEU A 14 27.53 -34.78 29.80
N VAL A 15 27.26 -34.03 30.87
CA VAL A 15 27.37 -32.56 30.92
C VAL A 15 28.85 -32.13 30.85
N LEU A 16 29.51 -32.43 29.74
CA LEU A 16 30.91 -32.11 29.45
C LEU A 16 30.96 -31.00 28.39
N THR A 17 31.93 -30.11 28.52
CA THR A 17 32.15 -29.13 27.45
C THR A 17 32.76 -29.82 26.23
N TYR A 18 32.56 -29.25 25.03
CA TYR A 18 33.14 -29.77 23.79
C TYR A 18 34.66 -29.98 23.88
N GLN A 19 35.35 -29.14 24.65
CA GLN A 19 36.80 -29.23 24.85
C GLN A 19 37.21 -30.42 25.71
N ASP A 20 36.37 -30.80 26.68
CA ASP A 20 36.64 -31.94 27.57
C ASP A 20 36.47 -33.26 26.81
N VAL A 21 35.39 -33.38 26.03
CA VAL A 21 35.14 -34.55 25.17
C VAL A 21 36.26 -34.71 24.13
N LEU A 22 36.74 -33.62 23.53
CA LEU A 22 37.84 -33.69 22.56
C LEU A 22 39.14 -34.20 23.16
N LYS A 23 39.48 -33.79 24.39
CA LYS A 23 40.67 -34.26 25.10
C LYS A 23 40.59 -35.75 25.40
N GLU A 24 39.44 -36.22 25.89
CA GLU A 24 39.24 -37.65 26.17
C GLU A 24 39.35 -38.51 24.89
N VAL A 25 38.83 -38.01 23.76
CA VAL A 25 38.97 -38.68 22.46
C VAL A 25 40.41 -38.64 21.94
N GLU A 26 41.16 -37.55 22.17
CA GLU A 26 42.60 -37.44 21.84
C GLU A 26 43.38 -38.54 22.57
N GLU A 27 43.23 -38.61 23.89
CA GLU A 27 43.91 -39.59 24.73
C GLU A 27 43.56 -41.03 24.32
N LEU A 28 42.27 -41.30 24.08
CA LEU A 28 41.80 -42.61 23.63
C LEU A 28 42.40 -43.01 22.28
N PHE A 29 42.46 -42.07 21.32
CA PHE A 29 43.03 -42.28 19.99
C PHE A 29 44.52 -42.67 20.07
N PHE A 30 45.32 -41.90 20.82
CA PHE A 30 46.74 -42.18 20.98
C PHE A 30 47.00 -43.50 21.73
N LYS A 31 46.25 -43.76 22.80
CA LYS A 31 46.36 -45.02 23.56
C LYS A 31 46.07 -46.23 22.67
N LYS A 32 44.94 -46.23 21.96
CA LYS A 32 44.56 -47.33 21.07
C LYS A 32 45.52 -47.50 19.90
N GLY A 33 46.11 -46.40 19.41
CA GLY A 33 47.09 -46.40 18.34
C GLY A 33 48.38 -47.12 18.72
N LYS A 34 48.87 -46.86 19.93
CA LYS A 34 50.05 -47.52 20.49
C LYS A 34 49.81 -49.00 20.76
N GLU A 35 48.64 -49.36 21.31
CA GLU A 35 48.26 -50.75 21.58
C GLU A 35 48.29 -51.65 20.32
N ILE A 36 48.02 -51.09 19.14
CA ILE A 36 48.06 -51.82 17.86
C ILE A 36 49.39 -51.67 17.10
N GLY A 37 50.43 -51.09 17.73
CA GLY A 37 51.76 -50.94 17.14
C GLY A 37 51.92 -49.80 16.12
N THR A 38 51.04 -48.79 16.14
CA THR A 38 51.17 -47.62 15.24
C THR A 38 52.27 -46.68 15.73
N SER A 39 53.11 -46.16 14.83
CA SER A 39 54.18 -45.22 15.18
C SER A 39 53.65 -43.86 15.65
N ASP A 40 54.37 -43.24 16.58
CA ASP A 40 54.02 -41.91 17.10
C ASP A 40 53.97 -40.83 16.00
N ASN A 41 54.83 -40.94 14.98
CA ASN A 41 54.83 -40.01 13.84
C ASN A 41 53.50 -40.07 13.08
N LEU A 42 52.97 -41.26 12.84
CA LEU A 42 51.70 -41.44 12.13
C LEU A 42 50.52 -40.98 12.98
N LEU A 43 50.51 -41.29 14.28
CA LEU A 43 49.45 -40.84 15.20
C LEU A 43 49.40 -39.30 15.30
N ASN A 44 50.57 -38.67 15.46
CA ASN A 44 50.66 -37.21 15.51
C ASN A 44 50.23 -36.55 14.21
N TYR A 45 50.60 -37.12 13.05
CA TYR A 45 50.16 -36.61 11.75
C TYR A 45 48.64 -36.71 11.60
N VAL A 46 48.04 -37.87 11.89
CA VAL A 46 46.59 -38.07 11.76
C VAL A 46 45.82 -37.12 12.68
N TRP A 47 46.21 -37.02 13.95
CA TRP A 47 45.48 -36.18 14.89
C TRP A 47 45.66 -34.68 14.60
N ASN A 48 46.91 -34.21 14.49
CA ASN A 48 47.18 -32.77 14.41
C ASN A 48 46.98 -32.18 13.00
N VAL A 49 47.11 -32.98 11.95
CA VAL A 49 47.01 -32.50 10.56
C VAL A 49 45.68 -32.89 9.92
N GLN A 50 45.16 -34.10 10.16
CA GLN A 50 43.89 -34.53 9.55
C GLN A 50 42.69 -34.12 10.41
N PHE A 51 42.64 -34.54 11.67
CA PHE A 51 41.46 -34.30 12.53
C PHE A 51 41.36 -32.85 13.03
N LYS A 52 42.41 -32.27 13.61
CA LYS A 52 42.36 -30.90 14.18
C LYS A 52 41.95 -29.84 13.15
N ARG A 53 42.38 -29.96 11.89
CA ARG A 53 41.97 -29.04 10.80
C ARG A 53 40.48 -29.13 10.46
N GLN A 54 39.87 -30.28 10.70
CA GLN A 54 38.49 -30.60 10.34
C GLN A 54 37.48 -30.24 11.43
N PHE A 55 37.89 -30.08 12.70
CA PHE A 55 36.95 -29.83 13.80
C PHE A 55 36.05 -28.61 13.61
N GLY A 56 36.52 -27.57 12.93
CA GLY A 56 35.73 -26.37 12.62
C GLY A 56 35.02 -26.38 11.26
N TYR A 57 35.29 -27.37 10.40
CA TYR A 57 34.88 -27.34 8.99
C TYR A 57 34.24 -28.65 8.49
N SER A 58 34.26 -29.71 9.30
CA SER A 58 33.59 -30.97 8.98
C SER A 58 32.09 -30.82 8.93
N PHE A 59 31.46 -31.50 7.98
CA PHE A 59 30.03 -31.43 7.75
C PHE A 59 29.39 -32.83 7.78
N SER A 60 28.13 -32.90 8.18
CA SER A 60 27.40 -34.17 8.21
C SER A 60 27.12 -34.66 6.80
N LEU A 61 27.61 -35.86 6.47
CA LEU A 61 27.34 -36.50 5.19
C LEU A 61 25.84 -36.77 5.00
N LEU A 62 25.12 -37.20 6.05
CA LEU A 62 23.68 -37.47 5.98
C LEU A 62 22.89 -36.20 5.63
N HIS A 63 23.24 -35.08 6.25
CA HIS A 63 22.62 -33.78 5.94
C HIS A 63 22.97 -33.35 4.51
N THR A 64 24.24 -33.42 4.12
CA THR A 64 24.68 -33.03 2.77
C THR A 64 24.01 -33.85 1.69
N LEU A 65 23.92 -35.18 1.88
CA LEU A 65 23.33 -36.10 0.91
C LEU A 65 21.84 -35.81 0.70
N ALA A 66 21.07 -35.66 1.78
CA ALA A 66 19.64 -35.38 1.69
C ALA A 66 19.36 -34.06 0.95
N TYR A 67 20.06 -32.97 1.29
CA TYR A 67 19.90 -31.68 0.62
C TYR A 67 20.40 -31.71 -0.83
N SER A 68 21.46 -32.44 -1.13
CA SER A 68 21.96 -32.61 -2.50
C SER A 68 20.96 -33.37 -3.37
N ILE A 69 20.25 -34.36 -2.83
CA ILE A 69 19.18 -35.07 -3.55
C ILE A 69 18.04 -34.12 -3.91
N ILE A 70 17.60 -33.26 -2.97
CA ILE A 70 16.56 -32.25 -3.25
C ILE A 70 17.04 -31.28 -4.34
N ALA A 71 18.28 -30.79 -4.25
CA ALA A 71 18.84 -29.90 -5.26
C ALA A 71 18.90 -30.55 -6.66
N LEU A 72 19.23 -31.86 -6.73
CA LEU A 72 19.22 -32.60 -8.00
C LEU A 72 17.79 -32.80 -8.54
N GLN A 73 16.81 -33.02 -7.67
CA GLN A 73 15.40 -33.10 -8.06
C GLN A 73 14.91 -31.76 -8.63
N GLU A 74 15.18 -30.65 -7.94
CA GLU A 74 14.87 -29.29 -8.40
C GLU A 74 15.54 -28.96 -9.74
N LEU A 75 16.83 -29.29 -9.88
CA LEU A 75 17.57 -29.12 -11.12
C LEU A 75 16.94 -29.93 -12.27
N ASN A 76 16.56 -31.19 -12.02
CA ASN A 76 15.93 -32.04 -13.02
C ASN A 76 14.55 -31.50 -13.45
N LEU A 77 13.77 -30.94 -12.52
CA LEU A 77 12.50 -30.28 -12.86
C LEU A 77 12.71 -29.05 -13.74
N ASN A 78 13.65 -28.17 -13.36
CA ASN A 78 13.95 -26.96 -14.14
C ASN A 78 14.57 -27.27 -15.51
N TYR A 79 15.31 -28.37 -15.63
CA TYR A 79 15.93 -28.79 -16.89
C TYR A 79 14.95 -29.46 -17.87
N ARG A 80 14.05 -30.32 -17.36
CA ARG A 80 13.15 -31.12 -18.22
C ARG A 80 11.86 -30.41 -18.62
N TYR A 81 11.34 -29.53 -17.77
CA TYR A 81 10.10 -28.80 -18.03
C TYR A 81 10.41 -27.39 -18.50
N ASN A 82 9.41 -26.73 -19.11
CA ASN A 82 9.56 -25.33 -19.49
C ASN A 82 9.96 -24.50 -18.24
N PRO A 83 11.07 -23.75 -18.27
CA PRO A 83 11.56 -22.97 -17.12
C PRO A 83 10.53 -21.99 -16.54
N LEU A 84 9.51 -21.62 -17.30
CA LEU A 84 8.41 -20.79 -16.85
C LEU A 84 7.62 -21.43 -15.69
N TYR A 85 7.48 -22.76 -15.66
CA TYR A 85 6.90 -23.48 -14.52
C TYR A 85 7.74 -23.29 -13.26
N TRP A 86 9.06 -23.47 -13.35
CA TRP A 86 9.98 -23.25 -12.24
C TRP A 86 9.91 -21.80 -11.73
N ASN A 87 9.94 -20.83 -12.64
CA ASN A 87 9.83 -19.41 -12.28
C ASN A 87 8.50 -19.07 -11.61
N THR A 88 7.40 -19.68 -12.05
CA THR A 88 6.07 -19.49 -11.45
C THR A 88 6.00 -20.12 -10.06
N ALA A 89 6.58 -21.30 -9.88
CA ALA A 89 6.70 -21.94 -8.57
C ALA A 89 7.54 -21.08 -7.61
N CYS A 90 8.72 -20.61 -8.04
CA CYS A 90 9.54 -19.68 -7.27
C CYS A 90 8.79 -18.40 -6.92
N LEU A 91 8.06 -17.81 -7.87
CA LEU A 91 7.27 -16.60 -7.63
C LEU A 91 6.21 -16.86 -6.55
N THR A 92 5.46 -17.95 -6.68
CA THR A 92 4.38 -18.34 -5.76
C THR A 92 4.91 -18.57 -4.34
N VAL A 93 6.03 -19.27 -4.20
CA VAL A 93 6.69 -19.52 -2.90
C VAL A 93 7.20 -18.21 -2.29
N ASN A 94 7.96 -17.43 -3.07
CA ASN A 94 8.59 -16.20 -2.57
C ASN A 94 7.57 -15.09 -2.25
N SER A 95 6.43 -15.09 -2.94
CA SER A 95 5.33 -14.17 -2.68
C SER A 95 4.46 -14.59 -1.49
N GLY A 96 4.59 -15.83 -1.00
CA GLY A 96 3.70 -16.42 -0.01
C GLY A 96 2.29 -16.69 -0.55
N GLY A 97 2.17 -16.97 -1.85
CA GLY A 97 0.89 -17.19 -2.55
C GLY A 97 0.41 -18.64 -2.54
N ILE A 98 0.93 -19.48 -1.64
CA ILE A 98 0.54 -20.89 -1.54
C ILE A 98 -0.78 -20.98 -0.77
N ASP A 99 -1.75 -21.65 -1.38
CA ASP A 99 -2.98 -22.10 -0.72
C ASP A 99 -2.71 -23.48 -0.11
N THR A 100 -2.26 -23.52 1.15
CA THR A 100 -2.01 -24.81 1.83
C THR A 100 -3.27 -25.28 2.54
N GLU A 101 -3.68 -26.52 2.29
CA GLU A 101 -4.82 -27.17 2.98
C GLU A 101 -4.69 -27.16 4.51
N ASP A 102 -3.46 -27.15 5.05
CA ASP A 102 -3.14 -27.03 6.48
C ASP A 102 -3.57 -25.70 7.14
N THR A 103 -3.97 -24.69 6.34
CA THR A 103 -4.53 -23.44 6.88
C THR A 103 -6.03 -23.51 7.19
N LYS A 104 -6.70 -24.62 6.89
CA LYS A 104 -8.12 -24.82 7.24
C LYS A 104 -8.31 -25.12 8.73
N ASP A 105 -7.35 -25.78 9.38
CA ASP A 105 -7.47 -26.16 10.81
C ASP A 105 -6.98 -25.07 11.78
N ASN A 106 -6.16 -24.13 11.31
CA ASN A 106 -5.79 -22.94 12.05
C ASN A 106 -6.49 -21.72 11.44
N LYS A 107 -7.61 -21.27 12.04
CA LYS A 107 -8.41 -20.06 11.69
C LYS A 107 -7.66 -18.71 11.68
N LYS A 108 -6.34 -18.70 11.51
CA LYS A 108 -5.55 -17.51 11.16
C LYS A 108 -4.99 -17.71 9.76
N THR A 109 -5.80 -17.41 8.76
CA THR A 109 -5.33 -17.13 7.40
C THR A 109 -4.18 -16.12 7.51
N ALA A 110 -2.97 -16.52 7.13
CA ALA A 110 -1.83 -15.62 7.15
C ALA A 110 -2.14 -14.44 6.20
N ALA A 111 -2.14 -13.22 6.74
CA ALA A 111 -2.39 -12.03 5.93
C ALA A 111 -1.35 -11.94 4.80
N THR A 112 -1.81 -11.70 3.57
CA THR A 112 -0.93 -11.55 2.41
C THR A 112 0.07 -10.44 2.65
N ASN A 113 1.37 -10.77 2.62
CA ASN A 113 2.43 -9.75 2.66
C ASN A 113 2.68 -9.24 1.24
N TYR A 114 1.91 -8.24 0.84
CA TYR A 114 2.01 -7.63 -0.49
C TYR A 114 3.39 -7.02 -0.80
N GLY A 115 4.17 -6.66 0.22
CA GLY A 115 5.56 -6.20 0.06
C GLY A 115 6.48 -7.31 -0.45
N LYS A 116 6.32 -8.53 0.09
CA LYS A 116 6.99 -9.73 -0.42
C LYS A 116 6.52 -10.10 -1.83
N VAL A 117 5.21 -10.03 -2.09
CA VAL A 117 4.64 -10.25 -3.43
C VAL A 117 5.30 -9.33 -4.45
N ALA A 118 5.31 -8.02 -4.19
CA ALA A 118 5.90 -7.03 -5.08
C ALA A 118 7.41 -7.23 -5.29
N SER A 119 8.14 -7.56 -4.22
CA SER A 119 9.58 -7.87 -4.30
C SER A 119 9.85 -9.10 -5.16
N ALA A 120 9.05 -10.16 -5.00
CA ALA A 120 9.17 -11.39 -5.77
C ALA A 120 8.87 -11.14 -7.27
N ILE A 121 7.82 -10.37 -7.58
CA ILE A 121 7.50 -9.93 -8.94
C ILE A 121 8.66 -9.15 -9.55
N GLY A 122 9.20 -8.17 -8.82
CA GLY A 122 10.33 -7.37 -9.29
C GLY A 122 11.55 -8.23 -9.65
N ASN A 123 11.89 -9.20 -8.80
CA ASN A 123 12.99 -10.13 -9.05
C ASN A 123 12.76 -11.02 -10.29
N ILE A 124 11.52 -11.48 -10.52
CA ILE A 124 11.17 -12.28 -11.70
C ILE A 124 11.26 -11.42 -12.97
N ARG A 125 10.77 -10.18 -12.94
CA ARG A 125 10.87 -9.26 -14.09
C ARG A 125 12.29 -8.87 -14.42
N GLN A 126 13.17 -8.70 -13.43
CA GLN A 126 14.60 -8.45 -13.66
C GLN A 126 15.30 -9.59 -14.40
N ARG A 127 14.78 -10.81 -14.32
CA ARG A 127 15.26 -11.96 -15.09
C ARG A 127 14.70 -12.00 -16.51
N GLY A 128 13.97 -10.98 -16.94
CA GLY A 128 13.35 -10.90 -18.27
C GLY A 128 12.05 -11.70 -18.42
N ILE A 129 11.47 -12.19 -17.32
CA ILE A 129 10.24 -12.99 -17.37
C ILE A 129 9.04 -12.07 -17.30
N LYS A 130 8.13 -12.21 -18.27
CA LYS A 130 6.90 -11.43 -18.36
C LYS A 130 5.90 -11.89 -17.29
N ILE A 131 5.32 -10.93 -16.59
CA ILE A 131 4.18 -11.15 -15.70
C ILE A 131 3.02 -10.35 -16.28
N ASP A 132 1.97 -11.05 -16.70
CA ASP A 132 0.77 -10.47 -17.27
C ASP A 132 -0.26 -10.17 -16.19
N LEU A 133 -1.13 -9.21 -16.49
CA LEU A 133 -2.24 -8.82 -15.62
C LEU A 133 -3.17 -10.01 -15.33
N PRO A 134 -3.83 -10.04 -14.16
CA PRO A 134 -4.88 -11.01 -13.91
C PRO A 134 -6.03 -10.79 -14.88
N ASP A 135 -6.62 -11.88 -15.38
CA ASP A 135 -7.89 -11.86 -16.12
C ASP A 135 -8.97 -12.55 -15.28
N ILE A 136 -10.16 -11.95 -15.20
CA ILE A 136 -11.22 -12.39 -14.29
C ILE A 136 -11.66 -13.83 -14.55
N ASN A 137 -11.52 -14.33 -15.78
CA ASN A 137 -11.91 -15.68 -16.19
C ASN A 137 -10.74 -16.68 -16.18
N LYS A 138 -9.49 -16.22 -16.31
CA LYS A 138 -8.31 -17.10 -16.45
C LYS A 138 -7.41 -17.17 -15.21
N ALA A 139 -7.32 -16.09 -14.42
CA ALA A 139 -6.42 -16.01 -13.28
C ALA A 139 -6.83 -16.95 -12.15
N ASN A 140 -5.89 -17.67 -11.55
CA ASN A 140 -6.16 -18.56 -10.42
C ASN A 140 -6.01 -17.82 -9.09
N PHE A 141 -6.18 -18.54 -7.98
CA PHE A 141 -5.88 -18.03 -6.65
C PHE A 141 -4.42 -17.55 -6.57
N GLY A 142 -3.47 -18.44 -6.86
CA GLY A 142 -2.05 -18.11 -7.02
C GLY A 142 -1.66 -17.74 -8.44
N PHE A 143 -0.37 -17.44 -8.65
CA PHE A 143 0.19 -17.19 -9.98
C PHE A 143 0.05 -18.42 -10.86
N ARG A 144 -0.17 -18.20 -12.15
CA ARG A 144 -0.40 -19.27 -13.13
C ARG A 144 0.53 -19.11 -14.34
N THR A 145 1.07 -20.21 -14.83
CA THR A 145 1.81 -20.21 -16.10
C THR A 145 0.86 -20.04 -17.29
N ASP A 146 1.24 -19.16 -18.22
CA ASP A 146 0.67 -19.09 -19.56
C ASP A 146 1.77 -19.43 -20.57
N ILE A 147 1.86 -20.71 -20.91
CA ILE A 147 2.88 -21.23 -21.83
C ILE A 147 2.72 -20.63 -23.23
N ASN A 148 1.48 -20.39 -23.67
CA ASN A 148 1.20 -19.91 -25.02
C ASN A 148 1.73 -18.48 -25.22
N ASN A 149 1.64 -17.65 -24.18
CA ASN A 149 2.13 -16.28 -24.19
C ASN A 149 3.52 -16.11 -23.57
N ASN A 150 4.17 -17.21 -23.17
CA ASN A 150 5.45 -17.23 -22.46
C ASN A 150 5.48 -16.24 -21.27
N SER A 151 4.42 -16.24 -20.46
CA SER A 151 4.23 -15.31 -19.36
C SER A 151 3.66 -15.97 -18.12
N ILE A 152 3.75 -15.27 -16.99
CA ILE A 152 3.08 -15.65 -15.75
C ILE A 152 1.86 -14.76 -15.58
N LEU A 153 0.66 -15.34 -15.57
CA LEU A 153 -0.55 -14.62 -15.19
C LEU A 153 -0.54 -14.35 -13.69
N PHE A 154 -0.77 -13.09 -13.33
CA PHE A 154 -0.87 -12.65 -11.95
C PHE A 154 -2.01 -13.37 -11.22
N GLY A 155 -1.74 -13.86 -10.01
CA GLY A 155 -2.73 -14.55 -9.17
C GLY A 155 -3.60 -13.59 -8.35
N LEU A 156 -4.89 -13.87 -8.22
CA LEU A 156 -5.83 -13.00 -7.51
C LEU A 156 -5.46 -12.77 -6.03
N LYS A 157 -4.80 -13.74 -5.38
CA LYS A 157 -4.31 -13.64 -3.98
C LYS A 157 -3.27 -12.54 -3.80
N GLY A 158 -2.54 -12.20 -4.85
CA GLY A 158 -1.55 -11.12 -4.84
C GLY A 158 -2.15 -9.73 -4.88
N MET A 159 -3.45 -9.60 -5.17
CA MET A 159 -4.12 -8.31 -5.36
C MET A 159 -4.46 -7.64 -4.02
N ASN A 160 -4.16 -6.35 -3.94
CA ASN A 160 -4.44 -5.52 -2.78
C ASN A 160 -5.94 -5.42 -2.49
N GLY A 161 -6.35 -5.85 -1.30
CA GLY A 161 -7.73 -5.71 -0.84
C GLY A 161 -8.70 -6.75 -1.38
N ILE A 162 -8.21 -7.77 -2.08
CA ILE A 162 -8.99 -8.94 -2.49
C ILE A 162 -8.70 -10.06 -1.49
N GLY A 163 -9.74 -10.45 -0.75
CA GLY A 163 -9.64 -11.52 0.25
C GLY A 163 -9.98 -12.89 -0.34
N ASP A 164 -9.53 -13.94 0.33
CA ASP A 164 -9.60 -15.32 -0.14
C ASP A 164 -11.04 -15.75 -0.45
N ASP A 165 -12.00 -15.44 0.41
CA ASP A 165 -13.42 -15.73 0.19
C ASP A 165 -13.95 -15.12 -1.12
N VAL A 166 -13.55 -13.87 -1.41
CA VAL A 166 -13.94 -13.21 -2.66
C VAL A 166 -13.32 -13.90 -3.86
N ILE A 167 -12.08 -14.36 -3.77
CA ILE A 167 -11.42 -15.11 -4.84
C ILE A 167 -12.17 -16.42 -5.10
N HIS A 168 -12.51 -17.17 -4.04
CA HIS A 168 -13.29 -18.40 -4.18
C HIS A 168 -14.64 -18.14 -4.85
N HIS A 169 -15.37 -17.11 -4.42
CA HIS A 169 -16.64 -16.75 -5.05
C HIS A 169 -16.47 -16.33 -6.52
N ILE A 170 -15.40 -15.60 -6.86
CA ILE A 170 -15.08 -15.25 -8.24
C ILE A 170 -14.87 -16.51 -9.07
N VAL A 171 -14.01 -17.42 -8.59
CA VAL A 171 -13.67 -18.66 -9.30
C VAL A 171 -14.90 -19.55 -9.49
N LEU A 172 -15.72 -19.72 -8.45
CA LEU A 172 -16.94 -20.54 -8.49
C LEU A 172 -18.00 -20.00 -9.46
N ASN A 173 -18.02 -18.69 -9.71
CA ASN A 173 -19.00 -18.04 -10.58
C ASN A 173 -18.51 -17.86 -12.02
N ARG A 174 -17.32 -18.35 -12.39
CA ARG A 174 -16.85 -18.27 -13.78
C ARG A 174 -17.60 -19.21 -14.73
N PRO A 175 -17.56 -18.95 -16.04
CA PRO A 175 -17.04 -17.72 -16.66
C PRO A 175 -18.04 -16.56 -16.56
N TYR A 176 -17.54 -15.33 -16.66
CA TYR A 176 -18.33 -14.12 -16.86
C TYR A 176 -18.33 -13.75 -18.34
N SER A 177 -19.48 -13.36 -18.89
CA SER A 177 -19.59 -12.98 -20.31
C SER A 177 -19.07 -11.57 -20.59
N ASP A 178 -19.35 -10.63 -19.68
CA ASP A 178 -18.95 -9.24 -19.76
C ASP A 178 -18.91 -8.60 -18.35
N PHE A 179 -18.62 -7.30 -18.29
CA PHE A 179 -18.57 -6.57 -17.02
C PHE A 179 -19.93 -6.43 -16.32
N ASN A 180 -21.03 -6.31 -17.07
CA ASN A 180 -22.38 -6.19 -16.49
C ASN A 180 -22.81 -7.51 -15.84
N ASP A 181 -22.54 -8.64 -16.48
CA ASP A 181 -22.76 -9.99 -15.91
C ASP A 181 -22.03 -10.14 -14.57
N PHE A 182 -20.77 -9.72 -14.49
CA PHE A 182 -20.02 -9.69 -13.24
C PHE A 182 -20.69 -8.80 -12.17
N ILE A 183 -21.13 -7.59 -12.55
CA ILE A 183 -21.78 -6.66 -11.62
C ILE A 183 -23.10 -7.22 -11.06
N GLU A 184 -23.96 -7.81 -11.90
CA GLU A 184 -25.22 -8.42 -11.45
C GLU A 184 -24.95 -9.58 -10.48
N ARG A 185 -24.06 -10.49 -10.85
CA ARG A 185 -23.83 -11.74 -10.11
C ARG A 185 -23.02 -11.56 -8.84
N MET A 186 -22.12 -10.57 -8.80
CA MET A 186 -21.17 -10.43 -7.69
C MET A 186 -21.41 -9.18 -6.84
N PHE A 187 -21.63 -8.02 -7.48
CA PHE A 187 -21.71 -6.74 -6.76
C PHE A 187 -23.14 -6.47 -6.27
N LYS A 188 -24.15 -6.57 -7.15
CA LYS A 188 -25.56 -6.35 -6.78
C LYS A 188 -26.13 -7.43 -5.87
N SER A 189 -25.60 -8.66 -5.96
CA SER A 189 -25.89 -9.75 -5.01
C SER A 189 -25.28 -9.55 -3.62
N GLY A 190 -24.39 -8.55 -3.45
CA GLY A 190 -23.74 -8.24 -2.18
C GLY A 190 -22.56 -9.15 -1.81
N ILE A 191 -22.13 -10.04 -2.71
CA ILE A 191 -20.98 -10.94 -2.48
C ILE A 191 -19.67 -10.14 -2.38
N ILE A 192 -19.50 -9.13 -3.24
CA ILE A 192 -18.31 -8.27 -3.23
C ILE A 192 -18.67 -6.81 -2.98
N LYS A 193 -17.74 -6.10 -2.33
CA LYS A 193 -17.90 -4.70 -1.95
C LYS A 193 -17.33 -3.78 -3.03
N LYS A 194 -17.79 -2.52 -3.02
CA LYS A 194 -17.35 -1.44 -3.91
C LYS A 194 -15.82 -1.35 -4.06
N GLY A 195 -15.10 -1.38 -2.93
CA GLY A 195 -13.64 -1.30 -2.93
C GLY A 195 -12.98 -2.48 -3.66
N GLN A 196 -13.56 -3.67 -3.61
CA GLN A 196 -13.03 -4.86 -4.27
C GLN A 196 -13.23 -4.78 -5.78
N VAL A 197 -14.39 -4.32 -6.24
CA VAL A 197 -14.64 -4.07 -7.68
C VAL A 197 -13.64 -3.07 -8.23
N ILE A 198 -13.41 -1.95 -7.53
CA ILE A 198 -12.43 -0.93 -7.94
C ILE A 198 -11.03 -1.53 -8.07
N GLN A 199 -10.62 -2.37 -7.12
CA GLN A 199 -9.30 -3.02 -7.17
C GLN A 199 -9.17 -4.02 -8.32
N LEU A 200 -10.24 -4.77 -8.63
CA LEU A 200 -10.28 -5.68 -9.78
C LEU A 200 -10.19 -4.91 -11.11
N ILE A 201 -10.92 -3.78 -11.23
CA ILE A 201 -10.83 -2.91 -12.41
C ILE A 201 -9.42 -2.33 -12.53
N LYS A 202 -8.89 -1.73 -11.46
CA LYS A 202 -7.54 -1.15 -11.43
C LYS A 202 -6.46 -2.16 -11.82
N GLY A 203 -6.61 -3.41 -11.37
CA GLY A 203 -5.70 -4.51 -11.64
C GLY A 203 -5.81 -5.11 -13.04
N GLY A 204 -6.75 -4.66 -13.88
CA GLY A 204 -6.90 -5.14 -15.25
C GLY A 204 -7.69 -6.44 -15.40
N CYS A 205 -8.41 -6.90 -14.36
CA CYS A 205 -9.19 -8.14 -14.42
C CYS A 205 -10.24 -8.17 -15.54
N PHE A 206 -10.71 -7.01 -15.98
CA PHE A 206 -11.77 -6.87 -16.98
C PHE A 206 -11.25 -6.34 -18.32
N ASP A 207 -9.95 -6.29 -18.54
CA ASP A 207 -9.37 -5.78 -19.80
C ASP A 207 -9.80 -6.64 -21.01
N SER A 208 -10.14 -7.92 -20.80
CA SER A 208 -10.73 -8.78 -21.84
C SER A 208 -12.17 -8.42 -22.22
N PHE A 209 -12.85 -7.58 -21.42
CA PHE A 209 -14.21 -7.09 -21.69
C PHE A 209 -14.25 -5.69 -22.29
N GLY A 210 -13.15 -4.95 -22.29
CA GLY A 210 -13.10 -3.61 -22.86
C GLY A 210 -12.02 -2.71 -22.27
N ASN A 211 -12.09 -1.41 -22.58
CA ASN A 211 -11.14 -0.44 -22.08
C ASN A 211 -11.29 -0.22 -20.57
N ARG A 212 -10.19 -0.34 -19.82
CA ARG A 212 -10.18 -0.23 -18.35
C ARG A 212 -10.74 1.09 -17.82
N GLN A 213 -10.47 2.22 -18.49
CA GLN A 213 -10.97 3.53 -18.06
C GLN A 213 -12.47 3.68 -18.30
N GLU A 214 -12.98 3.13 -19.40
CA GLU A 214 -14.41 3.12 -19.71
C GLU A 214 -15.17 2.24 -18.72
N ILE A 215 -14.62 1.06 -18.38
CA ILE A 215 -15.17 0.16 -17.35
C ILE A 215 -15.18 0.86 -15.98
N MET A 216 -14.10 1.55 -15.61
CA MET A 216 -14.04 2.34 -14.37
C MET A 216 -15.11 3.44 -14.38
N LYS A 217 -15.26 4.17 -15.48
CA LYS A 217 -16.27 5.24 -15.63
C LYS A 217 -17.68 4.68 -15.50
N ALA A 218 -17.96 3.53 -16.11
CA ALA A 218 -19.26 2.85 -16.02
C ALA A 218 -19.55 2.44 -14.56
N PHE A 219 -18.57 1.86 -13.86
CA PHE A 219 -18.74 1.48 -12.47
C PHE A 219 -18.92 2.69 -11.55
N ILE A 220 -18.15 3.77 -11.76
CA ILE A 220 -18.28 5.01 -10.98
C ILE A 220 -19.65 5.64 -11.20
N SER A 221 -20.15 5.66 -12.43
CA SER A 221 -21.48 6.16 -12.76
C SER A 221 -22.59 5.37 -12.05
N LEU A 222 -22.40 4.04 -11.91
CA LEU A 222 -23.31 3.17 -11.17
C LEU A 222 -23.34 3.50 -9.67
N ILE A 223 -22.17 3.69 -9.04
CA ILE A 223 -22.06 3.95 -7.58
C ILE A 223 -22.29 5.42 -7.20
N SER A 224 -22.21 6.37 -8.14
CA SER A 224 -22.47 7.79 -7.88
C SER A 224 -23.95 8.10 -7.63
N GLU A 225 -24.85 7.13 -7.88
CA GLU A 225 -26.30 7.25 -7.68
C GLU A 225 -26.89 8.57 -8.21
N PRO A 226 -26.79 8.80 -9.55
CA PRO A 226 -27.21 10.05 -10.15
C PRO A 226 -28.66 10.36 -9.80
N LYS A 227 -28.94 11.62 -9.48
CA LYS A 227 -30.30 12.05 -9.20
C LYS A 227 -31.09 12.11 -10.50
N SER A 228 -32.36 11.70 -10.44
CA SER A 228 -33.30 11.80 -11.56
C SER A 228 -34.09 13.11 -11.55
N LYS A 229 -34.24 13.73 -10.38
CA LYS A 229 -34.90 15.02 -10.19
C LYS A 229 -34.36 15.73 -8.95
N LEU A 230 -34.44 17.05 -8.94
CA LEU A 230 -34.11 17.85 -7.76
C LEU A 230 -35.35 18.50 -7.15
N THR A 231 -35.30 18.71 -5.84
CA THR A 231 -36.29 19.45 -5.08
C THR A 231 -35.59 20.34 -4.05
N LEU A 232 -36.33 21.17 -3.32
CA LEU A 232 -35.77 22.00 -2.25
C LEU A 232 -35.04 21.18 -1.15
N SER A 233 -35.32 19.88 -1.00
CA SER A 233 -34.54 19.04 -0.08
C SER A 233 -33.08 18.87 -0.52
N ASN A 234 -32.80 19.03 -1.81
CA ASN A 234 -31.45 18.94 -2.39
C ASN A 234 -30.68 20.26 -2.34
N LEU A 235 -31.32 21.38 -1.94
CA LEU A 235 -30.70 22.71 -1.96
C LEU A 235 -29.43 22.78 -1.10
N LYS A 236 -29.41 22.12 0.06
CA LYS A 236 -28.21 22.03 0.90
C LYS A 236 -27.02 21.48 0.11
N MET A 237 -27.23 20.40 -0.64
CA MET A 237 -26.20 19.76 -1.43
C MET A 237 -25.75 20.67 -2.59
N LEU A 238 -26.66 21.40 -3.24
CA LEU A 238 -26.28 22.38 -4.26
C LEU A 238 -25.41 23.51 -3.69
N ILE A 239 -25.72 24.00 -2.48
CA ILE A 239 -24.94 25.03 -1.79
C ILE A 239 -23.53 24.50 -1.45
N GLU A 240 -23.44 23.29 -0.88
CA GLU A 240 -22.16 22.68 -0.50
C GLU A 240 -21.25 22.37 -1.70
N ASN A 241 -21.82 22.23 -2.90
CA ASN A 241 -21.09 22.03 -4.15
C ASN A 241 -20.89 23.33 -4.95
N ASN A 242 -21.24 24.49 -4.41
CA ASN A 242 -21.14 25.80 -5.10
C ASN A 242 -21.87 25.84 -6.47
N ILE A 243 -23.00 25.15 -6.59
CA ILE A 243 -23.78 25.08 -7.84
C ILE A 243 -24.80 26.21 -7.93
N VAL A 244 -25.25 26.73 -6.78
CA VAL A 244 -26.29 27.77 -6.72
C VAL A 244 -25.75 29.10 -7.26
N PRO A 245 -26.39 29.69 -8.29
CA PRO A 245 -26.04 31.01 -8.82
C PRO A 245 -26.04 32.10 -7.75
N SER A 246 -25.17 33.10 -7.92
CA SER A 246 -25.04 34.24 -6.99
C SER A 246 -26.31 35.09 -6.91
N GLU A 247 -27.16 35.09 -7.95
CA GLU A 247 -28.48 35.74 -7.94
C GLU A 247 -29.41 35.20 -6.85
N PHE A 248 -29.26 33.93 -6.43
CA PHE A 248 -30.06 33.32 -5.36
C PHE A 248 -29.41 33.45 -3.97
N ALA A 249 -28.44 34.35 -3.79
CA ALA A 249 -27.75 34.52 -2.52
C ALA A 249 -28.72 34.81 -1.36
N GLN A 250 -29.80 35.54 -1.62
CA GLN A 250 -30.80 35.88 -0.61
C GLN A 250 -31.63 34.66 -0.19
N GLU A 251 -32.06 33.83 -1.13
CA GLU A 251 -32.77 32.57 -0.89
C GLU A 251 -31.88 31.56 -0.16
N VAL A 252 -30.58 31.54 -0.45
CA VAL A 252 -29.60 30.76 0.32
C VAL A 252 -29.54 31.22 1.77
N ARG A 253 -29.61 32.54 2.03
CA ARG A 253 -29.68 33.07 3.40
C ARG A 253 -30.98 32.65 4.09
N PHE A 254 -32.12 32.69 3.39
CA PHE A 254 -33.39 32.20 3.92
C PHE A 254 -33.34 30.71 4.27
N PHE A 255 -32.76 29.88 3.39
CA PHE A 255 -32.58 28.45 3.65
C PHE A 255 -31.73 28.19 4.91
N ARG A 256 -30.59 28.88 5.04
CA ARG A 256 -29.71 28.78 6.23
C ARG A 256 -30.42 29.26 7.49
N PHE A 257 -31.18 30.36 7.39
CA PHE A 257 -31.97 30.88 8.50
C PHE A 257 -33.01 29.86 8.98
N LYS A 258 -33.75 29.24 8.06
CA LYS A 258 -34.70 28.17 8.40
C LYS A 258 -34.01 26.98 9.08
N ASP A 259 -32.87 26.51 8.55
CA ASP A 259 -32.12 25.40 9.15
C ASP A 259 -31.60 25.75 10.56
N TYR A 260 -31.27 27.03 10.78
CA TYR A 260 -30.83 27.55 12.08
C TYR A 260 -31.96 27.57 13.11
N ILE A 261 -33.09 28.21 12.80
CA ILE A 261 -34.20 28.37 13.77
C ILE A 261 -34.95 27.06 14.02
N SER A 262 -34.97 26.14 13.05
CA SER A 262 -35.63 24.83 13.19
C SER A 262 -35.05 23.98 14.32
N LYS A 263 -33.82 24.30 14.77
CA LYS A 263 -33.14 23.65 15.90
C LYS A 263 -33.51 24.26 17.25
N LYS A 264 -34.20 25.41 17.28
CA LYS A 264 -34.56 26.19 18.47
C LYS A 264 -36.04 26.04 18.83
N VAL A 265 -36.50 24.80 18.93
CA VAL A 265 -37.88 24.51 19.33
C VAL A 265 -38.08 24.85 20.80
N TYR A 266 -38.94 25.82 21.06
CA TYR A 266 -39.33 26.21 22.43
C TYR A 266 -40.50 25.37 22.93
N LYS A 267 -41.56 25.24 22.13
CA LYS A 267 -42.77 24.52 22.53
C LYS A 267 -43.42 23.84 21.33
N THR A 268 -44.00 22.67 21.54
CA THR A 268 -44.80 21.97 20.53
C THR A 268 -46.27 21.95 20.98
N LEU A 269 -47.15 22.47 20.14
CA LEU A 269 -48.59 22.49 20.35
C LEU A 269 -49.22 21.21 19.76
N LYS A 270 -50.18 20.61 20.49
CA LYS A 270 -50.88 19.39 20.05
C LYS A 270 -52.14 19.70 19.24
N SER A 271 -52.82 20.81 19.50
CA SER A 271 -54.01 21.24 18.77
C SER A 271 -54.15 22.78 18.80
N PRO A 272 -54.05 23.47 17.65
CA PRO A 272 -53.58 22.95 16.36
C PRO A 272 -52.12 22.46 16.47
N LYS A 273 -51.74 21.45 15.67
CA LYS A 273 -50.37 20.93 15.65
C LYS A 273 -49.43 21.98 15.07
N ASP A 274 -48.52 22.48 15.90
CA ASP A 274 -47.54 23.50 15.49
C ASP A 274 -46.29 23.43 16.38
N LYS A 275 -45.18 23.98 15.90
CA LYS A 275 -43.97 24.19 16.70
C LYS A 275 -43.71 25.68 16.82
N LEU A 276 -43.37 26.10 18.02
CA LEU A 276 -42.97 27.46 18.31
C LEU A 276 -41.45 27.52 18.42
N PHE A 277 -40.84 28.39 17.62
CA PHE A 277 -39.40 28.64 17.66
C PHE A 277 -39.11 29.90 18.49
N LEU A 278 -38.12 29.82 19.37
CA LEU A 278 -37.62 30.99 20.10
C LEU A 278 -36.41 31.55 19.38
N LEU A 279 -36.50 32.82 18.96
CA LEU A 279 -35.43 33.50 18.26
C LEU A 279 -34.46 34.13 19.26
N ASP A 280 -33.16 33.90 19.07
CA ASP A 280 -32.13 34.68 19.77
C ASP A 280 -31.88 36.01 19.06
N ASP A 281 -31.06 36.88 19.64
CA ASP A 281 -30.78 38.23 19.13
C ASP A 281 -30.32 38.21 17.66
N VAL A 282 -29.50 37.24 17.27
CA VAL A 282 -28.99 37.08 15.90
C VAL A 282 -30.12 36.69 14.94
N SER A 283 -30.93 35.68 15.29
CA SER A 283 -32.03 35.25 14.43
C SER A 283 -33.21 36.23 14.42
N ALA A 284 -33.46 36.95 15.52
CA ALA A 284 -34.46 38.00 15.59
C ALA A 284 -34.11 39.18 14.69
N SER A 285 -32.84 39.62 14.67
CA SER A 285 -32.38 40.69 13.77
C SER A 285 -32.59 40.31 12.30
N PHE A 286 -32.23 39.09 11.90
CA PHE A 286 -32.47 38.61 10.54
C PHE A 286 -33.97 38.48 10.23
N TYR A 287 -34.76 37.97 11.17
CA TYR A 287 -36.20 37.82 11.02
C TYR A 287 -36.87 39.16 10.74
N ASN A 288 -36.64 40.16 11.60
CA ASN A 288 -37.24 41.50 11.48
C ASN A 288 -36.86 42.22 10.18
N GLN A 289 -35.69 41.91 9.62
CA GLN A 289 -35.24 42.52 8.36
C GLN A 289 -35.95 41.92 7.14
N TYR A 290 -36.31 40.63 7.14
CA TYR A 290 -36.71 39.93 5.93
C TYR A 290 -38.08 39.22 5.99
N PHE A 291 -38.70 39.08 7.16
CA PHE A 291 -39.99 38.43 7.37
C PHE A 291 -40.98 39.38 8.05
N SER A 292 -42.27 39.16 7.80
CA SER A 292 -43.35 39.93 8.40
C SER A 292 -43.60 39.53 9.87
N GLU A 293 -44.23 40.38 10.66
CA GLU A 293 -44.60 40.05 12.05
C GLU A 293 -45.75 39.03 12.14
N ASP A 294 -46.37 38.65 11.03
CA ASP A 294 -47.54 37.75 10.96
C ASP A 294 -47.30 36.37 11.58
N SER A 295 -46.04 35.93 11.70
CA SER A 295 -45.69 34.66 12.34
C SER A 295 -45.32 34.74 13.81
N VAL A 296 -45.25 35.95 14.39
CA VAL A 296 -44.98 36.16 15.81
C VAL A 296 -46.23 35.82 16.63
N VAL A 297 -46.08 34.98 17.64
CA VAL A 297 -47.19 34.51 18.49
C VAL A 297 -47.03 34.85 19.96
N ASP A 298 -45.80 35.14 20.42
CA ASP A 298 -45.51 35.48 21.82
C ASP A 298 -44.15 36.18 21.94
N MET A 299 -43.85 36.73 23.13
CA MET A 299 -42.56 37.30 23.50
C MET A 299 -42.12 36.83 24.90
N LEU A 300 -40.96 36.19 24.98
CA LEU A 300 -40.40 35.64 26.22
C LEU A 300 -39.08 36.34 26.56
N ASN A 301 -39.04 37.04 27.69
CA ASN A 301 -37.84 37.78 28.15
C ASN A 301 -37.23 38.70 27.07
N GLY A 302 -38.08 39.32 26.24
CA GLY A 302 -37.64 40.18 25.13
C GLY A 302 -37.25 39.45 23.83
N GLN A 303 -37.37 38.12 23.80
CA GLN A 303 -37.11 37.30 22.61
C GLN A 303 -38.41 36.92 21.90
N LEU A 304 -38.40 37.00 20.57
CA LEU A 304 -39.56 36.68 19.72
C LEU A 304 -39.82 35.17 19.70
N VAL A 305 -41.09 34.80 19.86
CA VAL A 305 -41.59 33.44 19.65
C VAL A 305 -42.41 33.43 18.37
N ILE A 306 -42.02 32.60 17.41
CA ILE A 306 -42.70 32.50 16.11
C ILE A 306 -43.33 31.12 15.88
N SER A 307 -44.45 31.08 15.16
CA SER A 307 -45.12 29.87 14.68
C SER A 307 -44.40 29.29 13.46
N GLU A 308 -44.00 28.01 13.50
CA GLU A 308 -43.44 27.29 12.35
C GLU A 308 -44.39 27.31 11.17
N LYS A 309 -45.70 27.07 11.42
CA LYS A 309 -46.70 27.00 10.36
C LYS A 309 -46.88 28.35 9.64
N ALA A 310 -47.00 29.45 10.39
CA ALA A 310 -47.14 30.78 9.80
C ALA A 310 -45.85 31.22 9.08
N PHE A 311 -44.69 31.04 9.72
CA PHE A 311 -43.38 31.32 9.14
C PHE A 311 -43.16 30.54 7.82
N LYS A 312 -43.50 29.25 7.82
CA LYS A 312 -43.31 28.38 6.66
C LYS A 312 -44.08 28.86 5.43
N LYS A 313 -45.28 29.41 5.62
CA LYS A 313 -46.08 29.96 4.52
C LYS A 313 -45.37 31.13 3.83
N GLU A 314 -44.83 32.07 4.60
CA GLU A 314 -44.06 33.19 4.06
C GLU A 314 -42.72 32.72 3.46
N TYR A 315 -42.02 31.81 4.14
CA TYR A 315 -40.79 31.20 3.65
C TYR A 315 -40.97 30.51 2.30
N ASP A 316 -42.00 29.67 2.15
CA ASP A 316 -42.24 28.92 0.91
C ASP A 316 -42.54 29.88 -0.26
N ASN A 317 -43.20 31.02 -0.01
CA ASN A 317 -43.40 32.08 -1.00
C ASN A 317 -42.08 32.73 -1.43
N LYS A 318 -41.22 33.09 -0.47
CA LYS A 318 -39.90 33.69 -0.74
C LYS A 318 -38.92 32.71 -1.43
N MET A 319 -39.14 31.40 -1.31
CA MET A 319 -38.33 30.36 -1.96
C MET A 319 -38.85 29.95 -3.35
N SER A 320 -39.92 30.57 -3.86
CA SER A 320 -40.56 30.17 -5.12
C SER A 320 -39.62 30.26 -6.33
N ASN A 321 -38.85 31.34 -6.45
CA ASN A 321 -37.91 31.56 -7.56
C ASN A 321 -36.84 30.47 -7.63
N ILE A 322 -36.11 30.25 -6.53
CA ILE A 322 -35.08 29.21 -6.48
C ILE A 322 -35.68 27.80 -6.63
N LYS A 323 -36.91 27.57 -6.17
CA LYS A 323 -37.60 26.28 -6.37
C LYS A 323 -37.84 25.99 -7.85
N SER A 324 -38.26 27.00 -8.62
CA SER A 324 -38.43 26.89 -10.08
C SER A 324 -37.09 26.62 -10.79
N TRP A 325 -36.01 27.29 -10.36
CA TRP A 325 -34.67 27.04 -10.90
C TRP A 325 -34.17 25.63 -10.60
N ILE A 326 -34.31 25.14 -9.35
CA ILE A 326 -33.86 23.78 -8.95
C ILE A 326 -34.48 22.69 -9.82
N THR A 327 -35.72 22.87 -10.29
CA THR A 327 -36.41 21.87 -11.11
C THR A 327 -35.99 21.86 -12.58
N THR A 328 -35.14 22.78 -13.01
CA THR A 328 -34.59 22.79 -14.38
C THR A 328 -33.50 21.73 -14.57
N GLU A 329 -33.16 21.40 -15.82
CA GLU A 329 -32.15 20.39 -16.14
C GLU A 329 -30.72 20.82 -15.77
N GLU A 330 -30.44 22.12 -15.80
CA GLU A 330 -29.11 22.68 -15.57
C GLU A 330 -28.50 22.33 -14.19
N PRO A 331 -29.15 22.61 -13.04
CA PRO A 331 -28.62 22.24 -11.73
C PRO A 331 -28.56 20.72 -11.53
N LEU A 332 -29.48 19.96 -12.13
CA LEU A 332 -29.48 18.50 -12.09
C LEU A 332 -28.23 17.93 -12.75
N LYS A 333 -27.93 18.41 -13.96
CA LYS A 333 -26.74 18.01 -14.71
C LYS A 333 -25.46 18.39 -13.97
N LYS A 334 -25.32 19.66 -13.57
CA LYS A 334 -24.15 20.15 -12.82
C LYS A 334 -23.90 19.35 -11.55
N LEU A 335 -24.95 19.03 -10.80
CA LEU A 335 -24.84 18.25 -9.58
C LEU A 335 -24.40 16.81 -9.85
N ASN A 336 -25.01 16.13 -10.82
CA ASN A 336 -24.61 14.77 -11.19
C ASN A 336 -23.17 14.73 -11.71
N ASP A 337 -22.74 15.72 -12.50
CA ASP A 337 -21.35 15.86 -12.95
C ASP A 337 -20.39 16.05 -11.75
N CYS A 338 -20.74 16.92 -10.79
CA CYS A 338 -19.96 17.10 -9.56
C CYS A 338 -19.86 15.82 -8.72
N LEU A 339 -20.96 15.07 -8.57
CA LEU A 339 -20.97 13.81 -7.83
C LEU A 339 -20.09 12.75 -8.52
N LEU A 340 -20.15 12.66 -9.85
CA LEU A 340 -19.32 11.78 -10.64
C LEU A 340 -17.84 12.13 -10.51
N ILE A 341 -17.49 13.41 -10.66
CA ILE A 341 -16.10 13.89 -10.52
C ILE A 341 -15.56 13.59 -9.13
N LYS A 342 -16.35 13.83 -8.07
CA LYS A 342 -15.93 13.52 -6.69
C LYS A 342 -15.64 12.05 -6.46
N GLU A 343 -16.46 11.14 -7.00
CA GLU A 343 -16.19 9.71 -6.90
C GLU A 343 -15.00 9.31 -7.81
N TRP A 344 -14.82 9.95 -8.97
CA TRP A 344 -13.65 9.76 -9.84
C TRP A 344 -12.35 10.16 -9.14
N GLU A 345 -12.25 11.39 -8.64
CA GLU A 345 -11.08 11.89 -7.91
C GLU A 345 -10.72 11.00 -6.72
N LYS A 346 -11.73 10.43 -6.07
CA LYS A 346 -11.55 9.57 -4.91
C LYS A 346 -11.04 8.16 -5.24
N TYR A 347 -11.44 7.60 -6.38
CA TYR A 347 -11.22 6.17 -6.66
C TYR A 347 -10.41 5.89 -7.92
N ALA A 348 -10.49 6.75 -8.93
CA ALA A 348 -9.97 6.56 -10.27
C ALA A 348 -8.96 7.64 -10.70
N ASP A 349 -8.57 8.56 -9.82
CA ASP A 349 -7.52 9.51 -10.15
C ASP A 349 -6.16 8.82 -10.44
N GLY A 350 -5.34 9.47 -11.25
CA GLY A 350 -4.02 9.00 -11.66
C GLY A 350 -3.96 8.16 -12.94
N SER A 351 -2.75 7.73 -13.30
CA SER A 351 -2.47 6.95 -14.51
C SER A 351 -2.80 5.46 -14.34
N LEU A 352 -2.75 4.70 -15.45
CA LEU A 352 -2.85 3.23 -15.39
C LEU A 352 -1.76 2.62 -14.49
N GLY A 353 -0.53 3.15 -14.54
CA GLY A 353 0.54 2.72 -13.64
C GLY A 353 0.16 2.94 -12.17
N LYS A 354 -0.45 4.09 -11.85
CA LYS A 354 -0.95 4.35 -10.49
C LYS A 354 -2.00 3.34 -10.05
N TRP A 355 -2.93 3.00 -10.94
CA TRP A 355 -3.96 1.99 -10.68
C TRP A 355 -3.35 0.59 -10.45
N GLU A 356 -2.33 0.23 -11.22
CA GLU A 356 -1.61 -1.04 -11.08
C GLU A 356 -0.79 -1.10 -9.80
N MET A 357 -0.15 0.01 -9.40
CA MET A 357 0.54 0.08 -8.11
C MET A 357 -0.45 -0.06 -6.94
N ASP A 358 -1.60 0.61 -7.02
CA ASP A 358 -2.63 0.55 -5.98
C ASP A 358 -3.22 -0.86 -5.84
N SER A 359 -3.36 -1.60 -6.94
CA SER A 359 -4.04 -2.90 -6.99
C SER A 359 -3.11 -4.12 -6.98
N LEU A 360 -1.97 -4.07 -7.66
CA LEU A 360 -1.04 -5.18 -7.86
C LEU A 360 0.32 -4.97 -7.16
N SER A 361 0.60 -3.76 -6.69
CA SER A 361 1.92 -3.36 -6.13
C SER A 361 3.09 -3.53 -7.11
N TYR A 362 2.83 -3.46 -8.42
CA TYR A 362 3.85 -3.36 -9.47
C TYR A 362 3.27 -2.62 -10.67
N TYR A 363 4.14 -2.14 -11.56
CA TYR A 363 3.76 -1.46 -12.80
C TYR A 363 3.81 -2.44 -13.97
N TYR A 364 2.67 -2.75 -14.58
CA TYR A 364 2.61 -3.50 -15.84
C TYR A 364 2.87 -2.56 -17.02
N ASN A 365 2.24 -1.39 -16.98
CA ASN A 365 2.53 -0.24 -17.82
C ASN A 365 3.73 0.55 -17.27
N ASP A 366 3.97 1.74 -17.83
CA ASP A 366 5.06 2.61 -17.39
C ASP A 366 4.96 2.97 -15.90
N HIS A 367 6.14 3.05 -15.27
CA HIS A 367 6.26 3.57 -13.93
C HIS A 367 5.80 5.03 -13.89
N GLU A 368 5.14 5.44 -12.81
CA GLU A 368 4.75 6.85 -12.54
C GLU A 368 5.90 7.86 -12.61
N LEU A 369 7.15 7.39 -12.61
CA LEU A 369 8.35 8.20 -12.59
C LEU A 369 9.19 8.04 -13.86
N SER A 370 8.71 7.30 -14.86
CA SER A 370 9.42 7.10 -16.14
C SER A 370 9.62 8.40 -16.91
N GLY A 371 8.71 9.37 -16.76
CA GLY A 371 8.79 10.68 -17.43
C GLY A 371 9.71 11.70 -16.75
N VAL A 372 10.32 11.38 -15.60
CA VAL A 372 11.18 12.32 -14.88
C VAL A 372 12.44 12.63 -15.68
N ASN A 373 12.89 13.88 -15.66
CA ASN A 373 14.16 14.27 -16.26
C ASN A 373 15.34 13.83 -15.37
N PHE A 374 15.88 12.63 -15.60
CA PHE A 374 16.91 12.04 -14.73
C PHE A 374 18.19 12.88 -14.67
N ALA A 375 18.60 13.46 -15.80
CA ALA A 375 19.82 14.27 -15.88
C ALA A 375 19.68 15.55 -15.03
N LYS A 376 18.54 16.24 -15.11
CA LYS A 376 18.28 17.47 -14.33
C LYS A 376 18.38 17.25 -12.82
N TYR A 377 18.01 16.07 -12.34
CA TYR A 377 17.95 15.76 -10.90
C TYR A 377 19.08 14.88 -10.39
N ASP A 378 20.08 14.56 -11.23
CA ASP A 378 21.19 13.64 -10.93
C ASP A 378 20.70 12.27 -10.43
N ILE A 379 19.74 11.72 -11.17
CA ILE A 379 19.13 10.43 -10.85
C ILE A 379 19.87 9.33 -11.60
N ALA A 380 20.38 8.37 -10.84
CA ALA A 380 21.12 7.24 -11.36
C ALA A 380 20.30 5.95 -11.34
N ASP A 381 20.61 5.05 -12.28
CA ASP A 381 20.17 3.66 -12.22
C ASP A 381 21.01 2.91 -11.18
N PHE A 382 20.37 2.44 -10.12
CA PHE A 382 21.01 1.70 -9.04
C PHE A 382 21.91 0.56 -9.53
N TYR A 383 21.48 -0.18 -10.55
CA TYR A 383 22.21 -1.35 -11.03
C TYR A 383 23.50 -1.00 -11.78
N LYS A 384 23.60 0.24 -12.28
CA LYS A 384 24.80 0.79 -12.93
C LYS A 384 25.76 1.45 -11.95
N LEU A 385 25.36 1.68 -10.70
CA LEU A 385 26.25 2.23 -9.67
C LEU A 385 27.27 1.18 -9.20
N PRO A 386 28.49 1.59 -8.84
CA PRO A 386 29.49 0.68 -8.30
C PRO A 386 29.04 0.09 -6.96
N ALA A 387 29.31 -1.20 -6.76
CA ALA A 387 28.93 -1.90 -5.53
C ALA A 387 29.72 -1.41 -4.31
N GLU A 388 30.96 -0.97 -4.53
CA GLU A 388 31.72 -0.22 -3.53
C GLU A 388 31.57 1.28 -3.79
N PRO A 389 31.26 2.08 -2.76
CA PRO A 389 31.05 3.51 -2.94
C PRO A 389 32.34 4.23 -3.31
N VAL A 390 32.26 5.13 -4.30
CA VAL A 390 33.39 5.94 -4.77
C VAL A 390 33.80 6.94 -3.69
N LYS A 391 35.08 6.93 -3.32
CA LYS A 391 35.65 7.85 -2.33
C LYS A 391 35.82 9.23 -2.96
N GLY A 392 35.17 10.22 -2.36
CA GLY A 392 35.38 11.64 -2.62
C GLY A 392 36.40 12.23 -1.64
N LYS A 393 36.04 13.35 -0.99
CA LYS A 393 36.97 14.14 -0.17
C LYS A 393 37.39 13.40 1.12
N PRO A 394 38.70 13.34 1.45
CA PRO A 394 39.14 12.83 2.74
C PRO A 394 38.84 13.81 3.87
N TYR A 395 38.56 13.31 5.06
CA TYR A 395 38.44 14.09 6.30
C TYR A 395 39.06 13.35 7.49
N GLN A 396 39.46 14.10 8.50
CA GLN A 396 40.06 13.54 9.71
C GLN A 396 39.02 13.38 10.82
N TRP A 397 38.95 12.20 11.43
CA TRP A 397 38.11 11.96 12.60
C TRP A 397 38.79 11.03 13.59
N ARG A 398 39.00 11.52 14.83
CA ARG A 398 39.67 10.79 15.92
C ARG A 398 41.01 10.14 15.49
N GLY A 399 41.83 10.88 14.74
CA GLY A 399 43.14 10.42 14.26
C GLY A 399 43.11 9.41 13.12
N LYS A 400 41.95 9.16 12.49
CA LYS A 400 41.81 8.33 11.30
C LYS A 400 41.38 9.17 10.09
N THR A 401 42.04 8.95 8.96
CA THR A 401 41.58 9.47 7.66
C THR A 401 40.38 8.66 7.19
N LEU A 402 39.23 9.33 7.10
CA LEU A 402 38.00 8.81 6.50
C LEU A 402 37.73 9.53 5.17
N TYR A 403 36.78 9.02 4.40
CA TYR A 403 36.40 9.61 3.11
C TYR A 403 34.89 9.88 3.10
N GLU A 404 34.52 11.04 2.59
CA GLU A 404 33.16 11.25 2.08
C GLU A 404 33.00 10.41 0.81
N TYR A 405 31.80 9.90 0.57
CA TYR A 405 31.50 9.17 -0.65
C TYR A 405 30.76 10.08 -1.62
N GLU A 406 30.97 9.88 -2.91
CA GLU A 406 30.17 10.55 -3.93
C GLU A 406 28.71 10.14 -3.79
N THR A 407 27.81 11.13 -3.76
CA THR A 407 26.38 10.92 -3.60
C THR A 407 25.66 11.21 -4.90
N THR A 408 24.69 10.37 -5.24
CA THR A 408 23.74 10.52 -6.35
C THR A 408 22.31 10.38 -5.81
N ARG A 409 21.31 10.42 -6.69
CA ARG A 409 19.91 10.17 -6.32
C ARG A 409 19.34 8.94 -6.99
N ILE A 410 18.41 8.29 -6.31
CA ILE A 410 17.52 7.28 -6.89
C ILE A 410 16.08 7.66 -6.59
N ILE A 411 15.16 7.28 -7.46
CA ILE A 411 13.72 7.50 -7.30
C ILE A 411 12.97 6.18 -7.40
N GLY A 412 11.81 6.12 -6.79
CA GLY A 412 10.91 4.99 -6.94
C GLY A 412 9.69 5.06 -6.07
N THR A 413 8.86 4.03 -6.18
CA THR A 413 7.65 3.85 -5.41
C THR A 413 7.89 2.89 -4.26
N VAL A 414 7.47 3.28 -3.06
CA VAL A 414 7.57 2.42 -1.87
C VAL A 414 6.69 1.18 -2.05
N LEU A 415 7.29 -0.01 -1.96
CA LEU A 415 6.58 -1.29 -1.93
C LEU A 415 6.31 -1.75 -0.51
N ASP A 416 7.34 -1.67 0.35
CA ASP A 416 7.29 -2.15 1.73
C ASP A 416 8.34 -1.48 2.62
N ARG A 417 8.22 -1.70 3.93
CA ARG A 417 9.20 -1.28 4.94
C ARG A 417 9.37 -2.33 6.04
N ASP A 418 10.62 -2.57 6.43
CA ASP A 418 10.96 -3.38 7.59
C ASP A 418 11.49 -2.47 8.70
N LYS A 419 10.70 -2.32 9.77
CA LYS A 419 11.05 -1.46 10.92
C LYS A 419 12.23 -2.00 11.73
N ASN A 420 12.41 -3.31 11.77
CA ASN A 420 13.47 -3.94 12.57
C ASN A 420 14.81 -3.79 11.86
N LYS A 421 14.82 -3.94 10.53
CA LYS A 421 16.01 -3.79 9.70
C LYS A 421 16.27 -2.34 9.26
N HIS A 422 15.31 -1.44 9.47
CA HIS A 422 15.32 -0.06 9.01
C HIS A 422 15.51 0.04 7.49
N THR A 423 14.81 -0.83 6.75
CA THR A 423 14.90 -0.91 5.29
C THR A 423 13.58 -0.56 4.62
N ILE A 424 13.67 0.03 3.44
CA ILE A 424 12.56 0.33 2.54
C ILE A 424 12.79 -0.45 1.25
N THR A 425 11.78 -1.17 0.80
CA THR A 425 11.79 -1.77 -0.54
C THR A 425 11.22 -0.75 -1.51
N LEU A 426 12.02 -0.32 -2.47
CA LEU A 426 11.71 0.72 -3.43
C LEU A 426 11.66 0.12 -4.84
N LEU A 427 10.54 0.24 -5.54
CA LEU A 427 10.49 -0.08 -6.96
C LEU A 427 10.95 1.14 -7.74
N THR A 428 12.11 1.08 -8.37
CA THR A 428 12.59 2.09 -9.31
C THR A 428 12.10 1.75 -10.72
N PRO A 429 12.20 2.68 -11.69
CA PRO A 429 11.92 2.36 -13.10
C PRO A 429 12.78 1.23 -13.68
N THR A 430 13.93 0.93 -13.07
CA THR A 430 14.84 -0.14 -13.53
C THR A 430 14.75 -1.42 -12.71
N GLY A 431 14.20 -1.39 -11.49
CA GLY A 431 14.04 -2.58 -10.67
C GLY A 431 13.82 -2.33 -9.18
N VAL A 432 13.75 -3.40 -8.39
CA VAL A 432 13.52 -3.32 -6.95
C VAL A 432 14.84 -3.14 -6.18
N VAL A 433 14.94 -2.02 -5.48
CA VAL A 433 16.10 -1.63 -4.69
C VAL A 433 15.77 -1.66 -3.20
N THR A 434 16.68 -2.19 -2.39
CA THR A 434 16.59 -2.07 -0.93
C THR A 434 17.32 -0.82 -0.46
N VAL A 435 16.61 0.09 0.17
CA VAL A 435 17.18 1.30 0.78
C VAL A 435 17.35 1.04 2.28
N LYS A 436 18.59 1.12 2.79
CA LYS A 436 18.90 0.89 4.20
C LYS A 436 19.27 2.18 4.90
N GLN A 437 18.58 2.50 5.98
CA GLN A 437 18.77 3.72 6.75
C GLN A 437 19.24 3.49 8.18
N TRP A 438 19.79 4.54 8.77
CA TRP A 438 20.00 4.61 10.22
C TRP A 438 18.66 4.73 10.95
N SER A 439 18.57 4.15 12.15
CA SER A 439 17.32 4.05 12.93
C SER A 439 16.60 5.40 13.14
N GLY A 440 17.35 6.45 13.49
CA GLY A 440 16.80 7.79 13.68
C GLY A 440 16.19 8.37 12.40
N SER A 441 16.93 8.31 11.28
CA SER A 441 16.44 8.76 9.97
C SER A 441 15.21 7.97 9.54
N PHE A 442 15.24 6.64 9.68
CA PHE A 442 14.12 5.78 9.35
C PHE A 442 12.87 6.15 10.18
N SER A 443 13.03 6.33 11.49
CA SER A 443 11.92 6.65 12.39
C SER A 443 11.29 8.01 12.08
N HIS A 444 12.11 9.00 11.71
CA HIS A 444 11.63 10.33 11.32
C HIS A 444 10.67 10.27 10.12
N TYR A 445 11.09 9.63 9.02
CA TYR A 445 10.26 9.54 7.80
C TYR A 445 9.17 8.46 7.87
N ASN A 446 9.30 7.48 8.77
CA ASN A 446 8.27 6.46 8.99
C ASN A 446 7.11 6.94 9.89
N LYS A 447 7.28 8.04 10.63
CA LYS A 447 6.28 8.51 11.59
C LYS A 447 4.99 8.96 10.90
N GLN A 448 3.83 8.63 11.48
CA GLN A 448 2.55 9.28 11.18
C GLN A 448 2.39 10.48 12.11
N ILE A 449 1.98 11.61 11.54
CA ILE A 449 1.87 12.90 12.22
C ILE A 449 0.38 13.21 12.35
N SER A 450 -0.09 13.38 13.60
CA SER A 450 -1.51 13.52 13.92
C SER A 450 -1.75 14.62 14.95
N ARG A 451 -2.79 15.42 14.74
CA ARG A 451 -3.19 16.57 15.59
C ARG A 451 -4.43 16.22 16.41
N SER A 452 -4.50 16.69 17.65
CA SER A 452 -5.69 16.52 18.50
C SER A 452 -6.77 17.54 18.10
N ILE A 453 -8.01 17.09 17.91
CA ILE A 453 -9.17 17.96 17.61
C ILE A 453 -10.08 18.11 18.85
N GLY A 454 -9.61 17.71 20.02
CA GLY A 454 -10.43 17.68 21.24
C GLY A 454 -11.34 16.46 21.34
N GLY A 455 -11.88 16.20 22.54
CA GLY A 455 -12.75 15.05 22.81
C GLY A 455 -12.11 13.67 22.59
N GLY A 456 -10.77 13.57 22.72
CA GLY A 456 -10.02 12.34 22.49
C GLY A 456 -9.83 11.94 21.01
N LYS A 457 -10.35 12.72 20.06
CA LYS A 457 -10.21 12.45 18.62
C LYS A 457 -8.92 13.05 18.07
N LYS A 458 -8.25 12.29 17.19
CA LYS A 458 -7.04 12.70 16.46
C LYS A 458 -7.30 12.72 14.96
N GLU A 459 -6.81 13.77 14.31
CA GLU A 459 -6.74 13.87 12.85
C GLU A 459 -5.38 13.41 12.37
N VAL A 460 -5.32 12.70 11.24
CA VAL A 460 -4.03 12.43 10.58
C VAL A 460 -3.70 13.61 9.69
N VAL A 461 -2.68 14.38 10.07
CA VAL A 461 -2.16 15.50 9.29
C VAL A 461 -1.28 14.98 8.15
N GLU A 462 -0.43 13.99 8.44
CA GLU A 462 0.44 13.38 7.45
C GLU A 462 0.67 11.90 7.74
N LYS A 463 0.48 11.04 6.74
CA LYS A 463 0.82 9.62 6.83
C LYS A 463 2.34 9.43 6.77
N SER A 464 2.80 8.24 7.15
CA SER A 464 4.19 7.82 6.95
C SER A 464 4.59 7.98 5.48
N TRP A 465 5.76 8.56 5.20
CA TRP A 465 6.31 8.61 3.84
C TRP A 465 6.68 7.21 3.32
N TYR A 466 6.84 6.24 4.21
CA TYR A 466 7.11 4.84 3.84
C TYR A 466 5.83 4.02 3.73
N THR A 467 4.69 4.68 3.52
CA THR A 467 3.45 4.02 3.12
C THR A 467 3.60 3.53 1.69
N ARG A 468 3.15 2.31 1.40
CA ARG A 468 3.19 1.74 0.05
C ARG A 468 2.49 2.66 -0.95
N GLY A 469 3.04 2.75 -2.15
CA GLY A 469 2.55 3.64 -3.22
C GLY A 469 3.02 5.09 -3.09
N THR A 470 3.80 5.43 -2.06
CA THR A 470 4.42 6.77 -1.96
C THR A 470 5.62 6.86 -2.89
N LEU A 471 5.70 7.93 -3.69
CA LEU A 471 6.83 8.22 -4.56
C LEU A 471 7.91 8.95 -3.77
N LEU A 472 9.13 8.42 -3.76
CA LEU A 472 10.25 8.98 -3.00
C LEU A 472 11.49 9.14 -3.86
N MET A 473 12.26 10.17 -3.52
CA MET A 473 13.62 10.37 -3.99
C MET A 473 14.58 10.22 -2.80
N PHE A 474 15.61 9.40 -2.96
CA PHE A 474 16.67 9.21 -1.97
C PHE A 474 17.98 9.74 -2.50
N THR A 475 18.72 10.46 -1.65
CA THR A 475 20.09 10.91 -1.93
C THR A 475 21.07 10.06 -1.15
N GLY A 476 22.11 9.53 -1.81
CA GLY A 476 23.09 8.67 -1.17
C GLY A 476 23.98 7.91 -2.17
N PHE A 477 24.42 6.72 -1.80
CA PHE A 477 25.31 5.88 -2.61
C PHE A 477 24.96 4.40 -2.49
N ARG A 478 25.41 3.59 -3.46
CA ARG A 478 25.29 2.14 -3.40
C ARG A 478 26.36 1.53 -2.50
N ARG A 479 25.98 0.51 -1.73
CA ARG A 479 26.89 -0.35 -0.98
C ARG A 479 26.39 -1.80 -1.02
N GLY A 480 27.08 -2.61 -1.81
CA GLY A 480 26.64 -3.97 -2.15
C GLY A 480 25.26 -3.95 -2.80
N ASN A 481 24.30 -4.61 -2.15
CA ASN A 481 22.92 -4.72 -2.62
C ASN A 481 21.98 -3.65 -2.06
N ASN A 482 22.50 -2.70 -1.29
CA ASN A 482 21.68 -1.64 -0.67
C ASN A 482 22.04 -0.27 -1.21
N PHE A 483 21.04 0.60 -1.28
CA PHE A 483 21.26 2.04 -1.35
C PHE A 483 21.29 2.62 0.07
N ILE A 484 22.29 3.44 0.38
CA ILE A 484 22.51 4.03 1.71
C ILE A 484 22.26 5.53 1.62
N PRO A 485 21.12 6.04 2.14
CA PRO A 485 20.84 7.46 2.13
C PRO A 485 21.83 8.25 2.98
N LYS A 486 22.46 9.27 2.38
CA LYS A 486 23.44 10.12 3.03
C LYS A 486 23.54 11.45 2.29
N VAL A 487 23.65 12.53 3.08
CA VAL A 487 24.05 13.86 2.61
C VAL A 487 25.20 14.36 3.47
N TYR A 488 26.00 15.24 2.88
CA TYR A 488 27.14 15.91 3.51
C TYR A 488 26.86 17.42 3.61
N LYS A 489 27.49 18.11 4.57
CA LYS A 489 27.17 19.51 4.89
C LYS A 489 27.37 20.46 3.70
N ASP A 490 28.40 20.20 2.91
CA ASP A 490 28.76 21.03 1.75
C ASP A 490 28.29 20.41 0.42
N SER A 491 27.36 19.44 0.49
CA SER A 491 26.73 18.87 -0.70
C SER A 491 25.68 19.83 -1.25
N ILE A 492 25.47 19.79 -2.58
CA ILE A 492 24.32 20.43 -3.23
C ILE A 492 22.98 19.82 -2.76
N TYR A 493 23.02 18.73 -2.01
CA TYR A 493 21.86 18.01 -1.48
C TYR A 493 21.69 18.25 0.02
N ASN A 494 20.57 18.89 0.37
CA ASN A 494 20.26 19.21 1.77
C ASN A 494 19.42 18.14 2.48
N HIS A 495 18.84 17.18 1.74
CA HIS A 495 17.91 16.18 2.26
C HIS A 495 18.24 14.78 1.77
N THR A 496 18.21 13.80 2.69
CA THR A 496 18.41 12.37 2.37
C THR A 496 17.18 11.75 1.72
N VAL A 497 15.99 12.28 2.00
CA VAL A 497 14.71 11.79 1.49
C VAL A 497 13.86 12.98 1.11
N CYS A 498 13.26 12.94 -0.07
CA CYS A 498 12.20 13.85 -0.50
C CYS A 498 10.99 13.03 -0.93
N ARG A 499 9.78 13.51 -0.62
CA ARG A 499 8.56 12.98 -1.24
C ARG A 499 8.34 13.66 -2.58
N ILE A 500 8.04 12.87 -3.60
CA ILE A 500 7.66 13.37 -4.92
C ILE A 500 6.14 13.50 -4.92
N ASP A 501 5.64 14.72 -5.05
CA ASP A 501 4.20 15.00 -5.00
C ASP A 501 3.56 14.96 -6.39
N ASN A 502 4.28 15.39 -7.42
CA ASN A 502 3.83 15.36 -8.81
C ASN A 502 5.02 15.36 -9.78
N VAL A 503 4.80 14.88 -11.00
CA VAL A 503 5.70 14.99 -12.15
C VAL A 503 4.92 15.65 -13.28
N ASP A 504 5.42 16.77 -13.80
CA ASP A 504 4.79 17.46 -14.94
C ASP A 504 5.19 16.83 -16.29
N ASN A 505 4.59 17.31 -17.38
CA ASN A 505 4.83 16.79 -18.72
C ASN A 505 6.25 17.07 -19.25
N GLU A 506 7.00 17.98 -18.64
CA GLU A 506 8.40 18.27 -18.98
C GLU A 506 9.38 17.43 -18.15
N GLY A 507 8.86 16.57 -17.26
CA GLY A 507 9.65 15.72 -16.37
C GLY A 507 10.18 16.44 -15.15
N ASN A 508 9.63 17.61 -14.80
CA ASN A 508 9.95 18.32 -13.56
C ASN A 508 9.15 17.73 -12.38
N MET A 509 9.81 17.61 -11.24
CA MET A 509 9.20 17.11 -10.01
C MET A 509 8.84 18.25 -9.05
N SER A 510 7.64 18.18 -8.48
CA SER A 510 7.30 18.89 -7.25
C SER A 510 7.71 18.02 -6.06
N LEU A 511 8.47 18.60 -5.12
CA LEU A 511 9.07 17.87 -4.01
C LEU A 511 8.70 18.47 -2.67
N THR A 512 8.29 17.61 -1.74
CA THR A 512 8.22 17.93 -0.31
C THR A 512 9.49 17.41 0.38
N THR A 513 10.26 18.31 1.00
CA THR A 513 11.57 17.99 1.62
C THR A 513 11.51 17.89 3.15
N LYS A 514 10.44 18.40 3.76
CA LYS A 514 10.24 18.39 5.22
C LYS A 514 8.94 17.69 5.58
N ARG A 515 8.95 16.98 6.71
CA ARG A 515 7.75 16.42 7.32
C ARG A 515 6.85 17.55 7.85
N ALA A 516 5.54 17.30 7.94
CA ALA A 516 4.63 18.25 8.57
C ALA A 516 5.00 18.51 10.04
N GLU A 517 4.87 19.75 10.50
CA GLU A 517 5.04 20.14 11.89
C GLU A 517 3.66 20.40 12.51
N ILE A 518 3.46 19.98 13.77
CA ILE A 518 2.22 20.18 14.55
C ILE A 518 2.56 20.93 15.83
#